data_AF-A0A3M3Z4A8-F1
#
_entry.id   AF-A0A3M3Z4A8-F1
#
_cell.length_a   1.000
_cell.length_b   1.000
_cell.length_c   1.000
_cell.angle_alpha   90.00
_cell.angle_beta   90.00
_cell.angle_gamma   90.00
#
_symmetry.space_group_name_H-M   'P 1'
#
loop_
_entity.id
_entity.type
_entity.pdbx_description
1 polymer ?
#
loop_
_entity_poly.entity_id
_entity_poly.type
_entity_poly.pdbx_seq_one_letter_code
_entity_poly.pdbx_strand_id
1 'polypeptide(L)'
;MKLAPVLLLALMTSGCATGPAVGWVTVRNTDKFTDKSSCAVTVGTYYTRSGIYTVSNQYYPYIEVINGDLRVGVKSGGRFLIPVGDVQLRVDQNKAWTISTSETPLDYVPEGQLKAMQAHAPKDPQQQQIVENAYKTAMEATAQSMSPFTASTGEKAQSILKEMRSGKTLIYRTVGLNQAASTTGEYVLDKSLEVALRQCGIQ
;
A
#
# COMPACT_ATOMS: atom_id res chain seq x y z
N MET A 1 47.83 -31.73 39.73
CA MET A 1 47.53 -30.56 38.88
C MET A 1 46.32 -30.94 38.01
N LYS A 2 45.07 -30.87 38.49
CA LYS A 2 44.09 -29.78 38.31
C LYS A 2 44.04 -29.18 36.89
N LEU A 3 43.48 -29.92 35.94
CA LEU A 3 43.24 -29.51 34.55
C LEU A 3 41.80 -29.80 34.12
N ALA A 4 40.82 -29.55 35.00
CA ALA A 4 39.44 -30.00 34.81
C ALA A 4 38.29 -28.96 34.78
N PRO A 5 38.44 -27.62 34.85
CA PRO A 5 37.26 -26.75 34.82
C PRO A 5 37.02 -25.99 33.50
N VAL A 6 37.86 -26.10 32.46
CA VAL A 6 37.77 -25.19 31.30
C VAL A 6 36.79 -25.67 30.21
N LEU A 7 36.44 -26.96 30.16
CA LEU A 7 35.60 -27.50 29.08
C LEU A 7 34.09 -27.27 29.26
N LEU A 8 33.61 -26.89 30.46
CA LEU A 8 32.17 -26.72 30.71
C LEU A 8 31.62 -25.32 30.34
N LEU A 9 32.46 -24.33 30.05
CA LEU A 9 32.00 -22.97 29.72
C LEU A 9 31.68 -22.73 28.24
N ALA A 10 32.07 -23.65 27.34
CA ALA A 10 31.90 -23.46 25.89
C ALA A 10 30.50 -23.83 25.37
N LEU A 11 29.70 -24.56 26.14
CA LEU A 11 28.41 -25.11 25.70
C LEU A 11 27.20 -24.20 25.93
N MET A 12 27.39 -22.99 26.50
CA MET A 12 26.29 -22.08 26.85
C MET A 12 26.06 -20.93 25.86
N THR A 13 26.71 -20.94 24.69
CA THR A 13 26.61 -19.82 23.72
C THR A 13 25.71 -20.10 22.51
N SER A 14 24.99 -21.21 22.46
CA SER A 14 23.94 -21.43 21.45
C SER A 14 22.66 -20.68 21.82
N GLY A 15 22.73 -19.35 21.87
CA GLY A 15 21.53 -18.52 21.86
C GLY A 15 20.85 -18.69 20.51
N CYS A 16 19.64 -19.25 20.49
CA CYS A 16 18.79 -19.23 19.30
C CYS A 16 18.54 -17.76 18.92
N ALA A 17 19.33 -17.24 17.98
CA ALA A 17 19.02 -15.98 17.33
C ALA A 17 17.76 -16.22 16.48
N THR A 18 16.60 -16.01 17.08
CA THR A 18 15.33 -16.01 16.35
C THR A 18 15.38 -14.87 15.33
N GLY A 19 15.23 -15.21 14.06
CA GLY A 19 15.14 -14.24 12.98
C GLY A 19 13.97 -13.27 13.21
N PRO A 20 13.95 -12.11 12.53
CA PRO A 20 12.85 -11.16 12.65
C PRO A 20 11.52 -11.83 12.25
N ALA A 21 10.47 -11.57 13.02
CA ALA A 21 9.15 -12.13 12.76
C ALA A 21 8.58 -11.56 11.45
N VAL A 22 8.17 -12.47 10.55
CA VAL A 22 7.44 -12.13 9.33
C VAL A 22 5.98 -11.85 9.71
N GLY A 23 5.44 -10.75 9.19
CA GLY A 23 4.06 -10.35 9.48
C GLY A 23 3.71 -8.99 8.91
N TRP A 24 2.53 -8.51 9.28
CA TRP A 24 2.08 -7.16 9.03
C TRP A 24 2.78 -6.20 9.99
N VAL A 25 3.18 -5.05 9.46
CA VAL A 25 3.91 -4.02 10.21
C VAL A 25 3.32 -2.66 9.95
N THR A 26 3.52 -1.76 10.91
CA THR A 26 3.21 -0.35 10.77
C THR A 26 4.39 0.39 10.12
N VAL A 27 4.10 1.14 9.07
CA VAL A 27 5.01 2.05 8.39
C VAL A 27 4.48 3.47 8.55
N ARG A 28 5.27 4.33 9.19
CA ARG A 28 4.97 5.77 9.29
C ARG A 28 5.85 6.53 8.32
N ASN A 29 5.24 7.43 7.56
CA ASN A 29 5.97 8.33 6.67
C ASN A 29 5.58 9.77 6.97
N THR A 30 6.54 10.67 6.91
CA THR A 30 6.31 12.11 7.00
C THR A 30 6.90 12.73 5.74
N ASP A 31 6.03 13.32 4.93
CA ASP A 31 6.47 14.13 3.81
C ASP A 31 7.18 15.37 4.35
N LYS A 32 8.48 15.48 4.08
CA LYS A 32 9.32 16.58 4.57
C LYS A 32 9.06 17.91 3.86
N PHE A 33 8.32 17.92 2.77
CA PHE A 33 7.94 19.14 2.06
C PHE A 33 6.64 19.73 2.61
N THR A 34 5.67 18.87 2.97
CA THR A 34 4.35 19.30 3.43
C THR A 34 4.11 19.10 4.94
N ASP A 35 5.07 18.48 5.63
CA ASP A 35 4.98 18.01 7.03
C ASP A 35 3.79 17.07 7.30
N LYS A 36 3.15 16.56 6.26
CA LYS A 36 2.03 15.62 6.36
C LYS A 36 2.54 14.25 6.74
N SER A 37 2.01 13.70 7.82
CA SER A 37 2.32 12.35 8.28
C SER A 37 1.22 11.37 7.90
N SER A 38 1.61 10.16 7.51
CA SER A 38 0.70 9.04 7.26
C SER A 38 1.13 7.79 8.02
N CYS A 39 0.14 6.94 8.32
CA CYS A 39 0.36 5.63 8.95
C CYS A 39 -0.27 4.56 8.08
N ALA A 40 0.56 3.64 7.60
CA ALA A 40 0.14 2.51 6.79
C ALA A 40 0.48 1.18 7.49
N VAL A 41 -0.32 0.17 7.24
CA VAL A 41 -0.11 -1.21 7.64
C VAL A 41 0.12 -2.02 6.38
N THR A 42 1.23 -2.74 6.31
CA THR A 42 1.63 -3.49 5.12
C THR A 42 2.58 -4.63 5.49
N VAL A 43 3.10 -5.31 4.49
CA VAL A 43 4.04 -6.44 4.56
C VAL A 43 5.26 -6.14 3.70
N GLY A 44 6.35 -6.90 3.88
CA GLY A 44 7.61 -6.67 3.15
C GLY A 44 8.16 -7.94 2.51
N THR A 45 9.18 -7.77 1.67
CA THR A 45 9.97 -8.90 1.14
C THR A 45 11.07 -9.29 2.12
N TYR A 46 11.71 -8.29 2.75
CA TYR A 46 12.76 -8.51 3.73
C TYR A 46 12.38 -7.90 5.06
N TYR A 47 12.55 -8.67 6.13
CA TYR A 47 12.24 -8.27 7.50
C TYR A 47 13.52 -8.04 8.27
N THR A 48 13.53 -7.00 9.09
CA THR A 48 14.63 -6.64 9.99
C THR A 48 14.08 -6.35 11.38
N ARG A 49 14.96 -6.17 12.37
CA ARG A 49 14.55 -5.78 13.73
C ARG A 49 13.84 -4.42 13.78
N SER A 50 14.12 -3.54 12.81
CA SER A 50 13.65 -2.15 12.79
C SER A 50 12.55 -1.89 11.75
N GLY A 51 12.06 -2.92 11.06
CA GLY A 51 11.00 -2.77 10.06
C GLY A 51 11.19 -3.68 8.85
N ILE A 52 10.62 -3.26 7.73
CA ILE A 52 10.58 -4.02 6.48
C ILE A 52 11.24 -3.28 5.32
N TYR A 53 11.62 -4.05 4.31
CA TYR A 53 11.99 -3.54 2.99
C TYR A 53 11.12 -4.18 1.92
N THR A 54 10.58 -3.34 1.05
CA THR A 54 9.88 -3.74 -0.18
C THR A 54 10.82 -3.58 -1.37
N VAL A 55 10.52 -4.27 -2.46
CA VAL A 55 11.36 -4.35 -3.67
C VAL A 55 10.61 -3.73 -4.85
N SER A 56 11.35 -3.06 -5.74
CA SER A 56 10.78 -2.52 -6.97
C SER A 56 10.23 -3.64 -7.86
N ASN A 57 9.18 -3.33 -8.63
CA ASN A 57 8.44 -4.29 -9.46
C ASN A 57 7.72 -5.39 -8.65
N GLN A 58 7.48 -5.18 -7.36
CA GLN A 58 6.62 -6.02 -6.54
C GLN A 58 5.49 -5.19 -5.92
N TYR A 59 4.40 -5.87 -5.60
CA TYR A 59 3.21 -5.26 -5.05
C TYR A 59 2.88 -5.84 -3.68
N TYR A 60 2.34 -4.99 -2.81
CA TYR A 60 2.09 -5.32 -1.42
C TYR A 60 0.70 -4.81 -1.03
N PRO A 61 -0.11 -5.63 -0.33
CA PRO A 61 -1.34 -5.14 0.23
C PRO A 61 -1.01 -4.07 1.28
N TYR A 62 -1.87 -3.07 1.37
CA TYR A 62 -1.69 -2.02 2.34
C TYR A 62 -3.04 -1.48 2.82
N ILE A 63 -3.01 -0.98 4.05
CA ILE A 63 -4.12 -0.33 4.71
C ILE A 63 -3.60 0.97 5.27
N GLU A 64 -4.22 2.10 4.96
CA GLU A 64 -3.81 3.39 5.51
C GLU A 64 -5.03 4.23 5.89
N VAL A 65 -4.81 5.20 6.77
CA VAL A 65 -5.77 6.27 7.02
C VAL A 65 -5.09 7.59 6.69
N ILE A 66 -5.67 8.33 5.76
CA ILE A 66 -5.23 9.68 5.38
C ILE A 66 -6.43 10.61 5.53
N ASN A 67 -6.28 11.67 6.34
CA ASN A 67 -7.35 12.63 6.62
C ASN A 67 -8.69 12.01 7.11
N GLY A 68 -8.63 10.86 7.78
CA GLY A 68 -9.81 10.13 8.26
C GLY A 68 -10.39 9.13 7.25
N ASP A 69 -9.91 9.13 6.01
CA ASP A 69 -10.35 8.17 4.99
C ASP A 69 -9.55 6.87 5.08
N LEU A 70 -10.24 5.79 5.47
CA LEU A 70 -9.69 4.44 5.41
C LEU A 70 -9.51 4.02 3.95
N ARG A 71 -8.32 3.53 3.65
CA ARG A 71 -7.95 2.96 2.36
C ARG A 71 -7.48 1.54 2.53
N VAL A 72 -8.00 0.66 1.68
CA VAL A 72 -7.55 -0.74 1.60
C VAL A 72 -7.29 -1.06 0.13
N GLY A 73 -6.09 -1.57 -0.16
CA GLY A 73 -5.67 -1.78 -1.53
C GLY A 73 -4.30 -2.44 -1.66
N VAL A 74 -3.67 -2.16 -2.80
CA VAL A 74 -2.33 -2.66 -3.14
C VAL A 74 -1.45 -1.49 -3.57
N LYS A 75 -0.17 -1.54 -3.18
CA LYS A 75 0.83 -0.51 -3.46
C LYS A 75 2.11 -1.14 -4.02
N SER A 76 2.75 -0.47 -4.97
CA SER A 76 4.08 -0.83 -5.46
C SER A 76 5.12 -0.66 -4.36
N GLY A 77 6.09 -1.56 -4.30
CA GLY A 77 7.23 -1.47 -3.39
C GLY A 77 8.50 -0.91 -4.02
N GLY A 78 9.55 -0.84 -3.19
CA GLY A 78 10.88 -0.40 -3.58
C GLY A 78 11.04 1.11 -3.69
N ARG A 79 12.22 1.51 -4.17
CA ARG A 79 12.57 2.92 -4.37
C ARG A 79 11.91 3.51 -5.62
N PHE A 80 11.79 2.69 -6.67
CA PHE A 80 11.11 3.07 -7.91
C PHE A 80 9.74 2.41 -7.89
N LEU A 81 8.70 3.24 -7.78
CA LEU A 81 7.32 2.81 -7.75
C LEU A 81 6.79 2.72 -9.17
N ILE A 82 6.01 1.67 -9.44
CA ILE A 82 5.37 1.44 -10.74
C ILE A 82 3.84 1.49 -10.60
N PRO A 83 3.10 1.81 -11.68
CA PRO A 83 1.65 1.75 -11.66
C PRO A 83 1.12 0.37 -11.26
N VAL A 84 0.03 0.34 -10.49
CA VAL A 84 -0.59 -0.90 -10.01
C VAL A 84 -1.66 -1.42 -10.97
N GLY A 85 -2.46 -0.51 -11.55
CA GLY A 85 -3.65 -0.88 -12.33
C GLY A 85 -4.80 -1.39 -11.45
N ASP A 86 -5.77 -2.06 -12.05
CA ASP A 86 -6.93 -2.58 -11.31
C ASP A 86 -6.49 -3.68 -10.35
N VAL A 87 -7.16 -3.78 -9.20
CA VAL A 87 -6.83 -4.73 -8.14
C VAL A 87 -8.02 -5.61 -7.84
N GLN A 88 -7.76 -6.90 -7.67
CA GLN A 88 -8.69 -7.84 -7.06
C GLN A 88 -8.15 -8.28 -5.70
N LEU A 89 -8.97 -8.18 -4.67
CA LEU A 89 -8.66 -8.66 -3.33
C LEU A 89 -9.62 -9.78 -2.95
N ARG A 90 -9.11 -10.85 -2.35
CA ARG A 90 -9.93 -11.94 -1.84
C ARG A 90 -9.40 -12.39 -0.50
N VAL A 91 -10.28 -12.39 0.50
CA VAL A 91 -9.99 -12.97 1.81
C VAL A 91 -10.52 -14.40 1.84
N ASP A 92 -9.66 -15.35 2.16
CA ASP A 92 -9.95 -16.78 2.17
C ASP A 92 -10.67 -17.25 0.89
N GLN A 93 -11.88 -17.81 1.03
CA GLN A 93 -12.74 -18.25 -0.07
C GLN A 93 -13.94 -17.33 -0.30
N ASN A 94 -13.92 -16.11 0.25
CA ASN A 94 -14.97 -15.12 0.01
C ASN A 94 -15.00 -14.68 -1.46
N LYS A 95 -16.05 -13.94 -1.84
CA LYS A 95 -16.12 -13.29 -3.15
C LYS A 95 -14.97 -12.30 -3.30
N ALA A 96 -14.31 -12.29 -4.46
CA ALA A 96 -13.28 -11.31 -4.73
C ALA A 96 -13.88 -9.89 -4.88
N TRP A 97 -13.28 -8.94 -4.20
CA TRP A 97 -13.51 -7.52 -4.38
C TRP A 97 -12.70 -7.02 -5.57
N THR A 98 -13.33 -6.25 -6.46
CA THR A 98 -12.62 -5.51 -7.50
C THR A 98 -12.54 -4.05 -7.11
N ILE A 99 -11.34 -3.49 -7.20
CA ILE A 99 -11.00 -2.10 -6.96
C ILE A 99 -10.46 -1.56 -8.28
N SER A 100 -11.25 -0.74 -8.95
CA SER A 100 -10.80 -0.10 -10.18
C SER A 100 -9.82 1.02 -9.87
N THR A 101 -8.91 1.23 -10.80
CA THR A 101 -7.99 2.37 -10.83
C THR A 101 -8.73 3.69 -10.67
N SER A 102 -9.95 3.80 -11.21
CA SER A 102 -10.80 5.00 -11.09
C SER A 102 -11.33 5.27 -9.67
N GLU A 103 -11.29 4.28 -8.79
CA GLU A 103 -11.65 4.43 -7.36
C GLU A 103 -10.52 5.04 -6.53
N THR A 104 -9.30 5.07 -7.10
CA THR A 104 -8.10 5.52 -6.40
C THR A 104 -8.20 7.02 -6.05
N PRO A 105 -8.06 7.39 -4.76
CA PRO A 105 -8.03 8.80 -4.35
C PRO A 105 -6.87 9.56 -5.00
N LEU A 106 -7.14 10.79 -5.43
CA LEU A 106 -6.26 11.62 -6.25
C LEU A 106 -5.39 12.61 -5.45
N ASP A 107 -4.97 12.23 -4.24
CA ASP A 107 -4.25 13.13 -3.32
C ASP A 107 -2.91 13.66 -3.85
N TYR A 108 -2.38 13.06 -4.91
CA TYR A 108 -1.04 13.32 -5.43
C TYR A 108 -1.03 14.16 -6.72
N VAL A 109 -2.19 14.60 -7.23
CA VAL A 109 -2.23 15.42 -8.46
C VAL A 109 -1.70 16.82 -8.14
N PRO A 110 -0.59 17.27 -8.77
CA PRO A 110 -0.06 18.59 -8.51
C PRO A 110 -1.02 19.68 -9.04
N GLU A 111 -1.54 20.53 -8.16
CA GLU A 111 -2.49 21.60 -8.51
C GLU A 111 -1.95 22.60 -9.57
N GLY A 112 -0.62 22.69 -9.70
CA GLY A 112 0.05 23.67 -10.57
C GLY A 112 -0.12 23.42 -12.08
N GLN A 113 -0.34 22.18 -12.51
CA GLN A 113 -0.43 21.87 -13.95
C GLN A 113 -1.70 22.41 -14.60
N LEU A 114 -2.80 22.51 -13.86
CA LEU A 114 -4.07 23.04 -14.38
C LEU A 114 -3.98 24.55 -14.66
N LYS A 115 -3.30 25.31 -13.78
CA LYS A 115 -3.13 26.77 -13.90
C LYS A 115 -2.27 27.18 -15.10
N ALA A 116 -1.22 26.42 -15.41
CA ALA A 116 -0.35 26.71 -16.55
C ALA A 116 -1.09 26.64 -17.90
N MET A 117 -2.16 25.85 -17.98
CA MET A 117 -2.92 25.66 -19.21
C MET A 117 -4.08 26.63 -19.39
N GLN A 118 -4.64 27.17 -18.30
CA GLN A 118 -5.62 28.26 -18.41
C GLN A 118 -5.05 29.48 -19.16
N ALA A 119 -3.73 29.65 -19.16
CA ALA A 119 -3.03 30.65 -19.98
C ALA A 119 -3.17 30.43 -21.50
N HIS A 120 -3.52 29.22 -21.94
CA HIS A 120 -3.67 28.84 -23.35
C HIS A 120 -5.11 28.44 -23.72
N ALA A 121 -6.07 28.57 -22.81
CA ALA A 121 -7.46 28.22 -23.07
C ALA A 121 -8.12 29.22 -24.05
N PRO A 122 -9.14 28.78 -24.82
CA PRO A 122 -9.94 29.69 -25.66
C PRO A 122 -10.53 30.84 -24.83
N LYS A 123 -10.62 32.04 -25.42
CA LYS A 123 -11.20 33.22 -24.76
C LYS A 123 -12.73 33.17 -24.64
N ASP A 124 -13.37 32.31 -25.42
CA ASP A 124 -14.82 32.09 -25.34
C ASP A 124 -15.15 31.29 -24.05
N PRO A 125 -15.99 31.83 -23.14
CA PRO A 125 -16.26 31.19 -21.85
C PRO A 125 -16.87 29.79 -21.95
N GLN A 126 -17.70 29.52 -22.97
CA GLN A 126 -18.30 28.19 -23.15
C GLN A 126 -17.24 27.18 -23.61
N GLN A 127 -16.41 27.55 -24.58
CA GLN A 127 -15.27 26.71 -25.01
C GLN A 127 -14.23 26.54 -23.91
N GLN A 128 -13.97 27.56 -23.11
CA GLN A 128 -13.04 27.51 -21.99
C GLN A 128 -13.47 26.43 -20.98
N GLN A 129 -14.74 26.44 -20.56
CA GLN A 129 -15.25 25.47 -19.60
C GLN A 129 -15.18 24.03 -20.12
N ILE A 130 -15.46 23.82 -21.42
CA ILE A 130 -15.36 22.50 -22.06
C ILE A 130 -13.92 22.00 -22.04
N VAL A 131 -12.97 22.85 -22.43
CA VAL A 131 -11.53 22.50 -22.46
C VAL A 131 -11.00 22.23 -21.05
N GLU A 132 -11.36 23.06 -20.06
CA GLU A 132 -10.94 22.87 -18.67
C GLU A 132 -11.47 21.56 -18.09
N ASN A 133 -12.74 21.23 -18.32
CA ASN A 133 -13.32 19.98 -17.85
C ASN A 133 -12.68 18.75 -18.53
N ALA A 134 -12.53 18.79 -19.86
CA ALA A 134 -11.90 17.69 -20.60
C ALA A 134 -10.46 17.45 -20.13
N TYR A 135 -9.70 18.52 -19.92
CA TYR A 135 -8.34 18.41 -19.41
C TYR A 135 -8.28 17.91 -17.98
N LYS A 136 -9.14 18.44 -17.09
CA LYS A 136 -9.25 17.97 -15.71
C LYS A 136 -9.51 16.46 -15.69
N THR A 137 -10.52 15.98 -16.41
CA THR A 137 -10.83 14.55 -16.50
C THR A 137 -9.67 13.74 -17.09
N ALA A 138 -9.00 14.24 -18.14
CA ALA A 138 -7.84 13.56 -18.71
C ALA A 138 -6.67 13.46 -17.73
N MET A 139 -6.40 14.52 -16.96
CA MET A 139 -5.35 14.53 -15.94
C MET A 139 -5.69 13.66 -14.74
N GLU A 140 -6.92 13.69 -14.27
CA GLU A 140 -7.41 12.79 -13.22
C GLU A 140 -7.24 11.33 -13.65
N ALA A 141 -7.71 10.97 -14.85
CA ALA A 141 -7.55 9.62 -15.39
C ALA A 141 -6.08 9.23 -15.57
N THR A 142 -5.23 10.15 -16.02
CA THR A 142 -3.78 9.91 -16.16
C THR A 142 -3.13 9.69 -14.81
N ALA A 143 -3.45 10.52 -13.82
CA ALA A 143 -2.91 10.41 -12.48
C ALA A 143 -3.34 9.12 -11.79
N GLN A 144 -4.60 8.72 -11.94
CA GLN A 144 -5.09 7.42 -11.46
C GLN A 144 -4.35 6.27 -12.16
N SER A 145 -4.25 6.30 -13.49
CA SER A 145 -3.59 5.26 -14.30
C SER A 145 -2.10 5.10 -13.99
N MET A 146 -1.44 6.19 -13.60
CA MET A 146 -0.02 6.21 -13.23
C MET A 146 0.22 6.04 -11.73
N SER A 147 -0.84 5.87 -10.93
CA SER A 147 -0.75 5.81 -9.48
C SER A 147 0.04 4.57 -9.03
N PRO A 148 1.01 4.73 -8.10
CA PRO A 148 1.76 3.60 -7.56
C PRO A 148 0.97 2.79 -6.52
N PHE A 149 -0.33 3.06 -6.39
CA PHE A 149 -1.26 2.32 -5.56
C PHE A 149 -2.66 2.37 -6.15
N THR A 150 -3.45 1.37 -5.82
CA THR A 150 -4.89 1.33 -6.12
C THR A 150 -5.60 0.88 -4.87
N ALA A 151 -6.56 1.68 -4.42
CA ALA A 151 -7.25 1.46 -3.15
C ALA A 151 -8.71 1.84 -3.21
N SER A 152 -9.50 1.06 -2.47
CA SER A 152 -10.88 1.37 -2.16
C SER A 152 -10.95 2.27 -0.94
N THR A 153 -12.06 3.02 -0.82
CA THR A 153 -12.41 3.84 0.35
C THR A 153 -13.84 3.53 0.82
N GLY A 154 -14.29 4.21 1.88
CA GLY A 154 -15.67 4.15 2.36
C GLY A 154 -16.12 2.74 2.78
N GLU A 155 -17.38 2.42 2.51
CA GLU A 155 -18.00 1.13 2.90
C GLU A 155 -17.28 -0.09 2.31
N LYS A 156 -16.74 0.04 1.09
CA LYS A 156 -15.98 -1.04 0.44
C LYS A 156 -14.70 -1.33 1.23
N ALA A 157 -13.92 -0.30 1.56
CA ALA A 157 -12.70 -0.45 2.36
C ALA A 157 -12.99 -1.03 3.75
N GLN A 158 -14.04 -0.55 4.42
CA GLN A 158 -14.48 -1.07 5.72
C GLN A 158 -14.88 -2.55 5.64
N SER A 159 -15.61 -2.94 4.59
CA SER A 159 -16.02 -4.32 4.39
C SER A 159 -14.82 -5.24 4.15
N ILE A 160 -13.87 -4.82 3.31
CA ILE A 160 -12.64 -5.58 3.06
C ILE A 160 -11.83 -5.73 4.35
N LEU A 161 -11.64 -4.64 5.12
CA LEU A 161 -10.90 -4.69 6.38
C LEU A 161 -11.57 -5.62 7.40
N LYS A 162 -12.90 -5.60 7.49
CA LYS A 162 -13.67 -6.51 8.33
C LYS A 162 -13.42 -7.96 7.96
N GLU A 163 -13.46 -8.30 6.67
CA GLU A 163 -13.11 -9.64 6.20
C GLU A 163 -11.68 -10.00 6.62
N MET A 164 -10.71 -9.11 6.38
CA MET A 164 -9.31 -9.32 6.72
C MET A 164 -9.08 -9.59 8.22
N ARG A 165 -9.83 -8.94 9.12
CA ARG A 165 -9.73 -9.19 10.56
C ARG A 165 -10.24 -10.55 11.01
N SER A 166 -11.23 -11.09 10.29
CA SER A 166 -11.84 -12.39 10.59
C SER A 166 -11.23 -13.56 9.81
N GLY A 167 -10.55 -13.25 8.71
CA GLY A 167 -9.99 -14.22 7.78
C GLY A 167 -8.61 -14.71 8.16
N LYS A 168 -8.07 -15.64 7.35
CA LYS A 168 -6.74 -16.25 7.56
C LYS A 168 -5.75 -15.88 6.48
N THR A 169 -6.21 -15.62 5.28
CA THR A 169 -5.36 -15.37 4.11
C THR A 169 -5.95 -14.24 3.27
N LEU A 170 -5.11 -13.30 2.85
CA LEU A 170 -5.42 -12.32 1.81
C LEU A 170 -4.67 -12.70 0.54
N ILE A 171 -5.41 -12.84 -0.56
CA ILE A 171 -4.87 -12.98 -1.90
C ILE A 171 -5.16 -11.68 -2.64
N TYR A 172 -4.15 -11.13 -3.30
CA TYR A 172 -4.33 -10.05 -4.25
C TYR A 172 -4.00 -10.51 -5.67
N ARG A 173 -4.63 -9.86 -6.65
CA ARG A 173 -4.24 -9.89 -8.05
C ARG A 173 -4.20 -8.46 -8.56
N THR A 174 -3.09 -8.04 -9.15
CA THR A 174 -3.03 -6.83 -9.99
C THR A 174 -3.42 -7.21 -11.41
N VAL A 175 -4.20 -6.37 -12.07
CA VAL A 175 -4.55 -6.49 -13.48
C VAL A 175 -3.93 -5.30 -14.17
N GLY A 176 -2.78 -5.54 -14.82
CA GLY A 176 -2.10 -4.53 -15.63
C GLY A 176 -2.88 -4.22 -16.91
N LEU A 177 -2.22 -3.58 -17.88
CA LEU A 177 -2.82 -3.23 -19.18
C LEU A 177 -3.41 -4.45 -19.94
N ASN A 178 -2.99 -5.67 -19.60
CA ASN A 178 -3.58 -6.92 -20.07
C ASN A 178 -3.37 -8.05 -19.05
N GLN A 179 -4.00 -9.20 -19.29
CA GLN A 179 -3.91 -10.38 -18.40
C GLN A 179 -2.48 -10.93 -18.24
N ALA A 180 -1.61 -10.77 -19.24
CA ALA A 180 -0.22 -11.23 -19.16
C ALA A 180 0.66 -10.38 -18.24
N ALA A 181 0.24 -9.14 -17.95
CA ALA A 181 0.89 -8.26 -16.98
C ALA A 181 0.32 -8.40 -15.55
N SER A 182 -0.58 -9.35 -15.32
CA SER A 182 -1.16 -9.58 -14.01
C SER A 182 -0.21 -10.34 -13.08
N THR A 183 -0.13 -9.91 -11.83
CA THR A 183 0.61 -10.65 -10.79
C THR A 183 -0.29 -10.97 -9.61
N THR A 184 0.05 -12.01 -8.87
CA THR A 184 -0.66 -12.41 -7.65
C THR A 184 0.28 -12.49 -6.48
N GLY A 185 -0.21 -12.19 -5.28
CA GLY A 185 0.47 -12.51 -4.05
C GLY A 185 -0.51 -12.92 -2.97
N GLU A 186 0.03 -13.58 -1.95
CA GLU A 186 -0.73 -14.18 -0.87
C GLU A 186 -0.04 -13.90 0.45
N TYR A 187 -0.82 -13.47 1.45
CA TYR A 187 -0.31 -13.13 2.77
C TYR A 187 -1.23 -13.67 3.86
N VAL A 188 -0.62 -14.21 4.91
CA VAL A 188 -1.34 -14.67 6.10
C VAL A 188 -1.87 -13.46 6.88
N LEU A 189 -3.11 -13.57 7.34
CA LEU A 189 -3.79 -12.62 8.22
C LEU A 189 -3.69 -13.15 9.66
N ASP A 190 -2.54 -12.92 10.28
CA ASP A 190 -2.27 -13.34 11.65
C ASP A 190 -2.43 -12.19 12.65
N LYS A 191 -2.07 -12.44 13.92
CA LYS A 191 -2.17 -11.47 15.01
C LYS A 191 -1.36 -10.19 14.77
N SER A 192 -0.32 -10.22 13.93
CA SER A 192 0.47 -9.04 13.61
C SER A 192 -0.33 -7.98 12.87
N LEU A 193 -1.35 -8.37 12.08
CA LEU A 193 -2.25 -7.42 11.41
C LEU A 193 -2.97 -6.55 12.43
N GLU A 194 -3.62 -7.17 13.40
CA GLU A 194 -4.38 -6.47 14.43
C GLU A 194 -3.48 -5.58 15.30
N VAL A 195 -2.25 -6.04 15.60
CA VAL A 195 -1.26 -5.23 16.31
C VAL A 195 -0.88 -3.99 15.48
N ALA A 196 -0.57 -4.16 14.20
CA ALA A 196 -0.18 -3.05 13.32
C ALA A 196 -1.33 -2.06 13.07
N LEU A 197 -2.57 -2.54 12.93
CA LEU A 197 -3.76 -1.69 12.81
C LEU A 197 -3.94 -0.79 14.02
N ARG A 198 -3.84 -1.36 15.23
CA ARG A 198 -3.92 -0.58 16.48
C ARG A 198 -2.83 0.47 16.60
N GLN A 199 -1.60 0.16 16.16
CA GLN A 199 -0.50 1.12 16.14
C GLN A 199 -0.74 2.31 15.20
N CYS A 200 -1.57 2.15 14.16
CA CYS A 200 -2.05 3.24 13.31
C CYS A 200 -3.38 3.87 13.76
N GLY A 201 -3.95 3.43 14.88
CA GLY A 201 -5.26 3.91 15.35
C GLY A 201 -6.43 3.44 14.48
N ILE A 202 -6.24 2.38 13.69
CA ILE A 202 -7.27 1.83 12.80
C ILE A 202 -8.10 0.83 13.60
N GLN A 203 -9.33 1.23 13.96
CA GLN A 203 -10.28 0.44 14.77
C GLN A 203 -11.20 -0.43 13.94
#